data_AF-A0A6C0HN52-F1
#
_entry.id   AF-A0A6C0HN52-F1
#
_cell.length_a   1.000
_cell.length_b   1.000
_cell.length_c   1.000
_cell.angle_alpha   90.00
_cell.angle_beta   90.00
_cell.angle_gamma   90.00
#
_symmetry.space_group_name_H-M   'P 1'
#
loop_
_entity.id
_entity.type
_entity.pdbx_description
1 polymer ?
#
loop_
_entity_poly.entity_id
_entity_poly.type
_entity_poly.pdbx_seq_one_letter_code
_entity_poly.pdbx_strand_id
1 'polypeptide(L)'
;MHSNQSKITTGKNPSINPTINPILNKIINWGAVILFIGVAIVVYYFAFYKSSLRFEHFQDPDSTTISDAITPVIKPVILPENSTIYEQSLQEQFGTNVRTICNMTPTLDTAVCKIGGVTFSYLHFPVQMIKMQDGTILGVFNDGRMYSKDTQDGTIWVGPLDNSLPKSLVPLRMISITPDLSYLLGVGYDNQLYKRALDSTTGKLDQTALWKPVTNNNDVIYVIFDRDTKFMVTINTQGKLFIKTNVDITTDNTEVTNLKLDRPLLRLYYDNFGYMLAIDNAFKLYQFTDKDWKKSGLNLERGANAEQINDIIYANDGKLIALVFQPNQFMLKLMKQSQSYYLSSFMPLDILQSSSGSSLDAKPSANYVMSDGDVIAAKIGYINSTLTLNDNDVLDQDVVFAFNQQSLKDQGKLRDFCNSRYNATENESDNYEVLSQVEENSERIKLLKDVLDNLIKYDPDKKAIHETYPALYPQK
;
A
#
# COMPACT_ATOMS: atom_id res chain seq x y z
N MET A 1 0.98 81.10 -50.48
CA MET A 1 0.95 80.49 -49.14
C MET A 1 -0.45 79.96 -48.89
N HIS A 2 -0.50 78.70 -48.46
CA HIS A 2 -1.67 77.84 -48.36
C HIS A 2 -2.81 78.38 -47.49
N SER A 3 -4.06 78.18 -47.96
CA SER A 3 -5.16 77.61 -47.17
C SER A 3 -6.42 77.54 -48.05
N ASN A 4 -6.70 76.36 -48.61
CA ASN A 4 -7.97 76.05 -49.25
C ASN A 4 -8.73 75.07 -48.35
N GLN A 5 -9.77 75.55 -47.69
CA GLN A 5 -10.84 74.73 -47.14
C GLN A 5 -11.98 74.66 -48.16
N SER A 6 -12.32 73.48 -48.65
CA SER A 6 -13.69 73.21 -49.11
C SER A 6 -14.03 71.72 -49.12
N LYS A 7 -15.06 71.37 -48.33
CA LYS A 7 -16.08 70.33 -48.55
C LYS A 7 -15.61 68.92 -48.93
N ILE A 8 -15.56 68.04 -47.92
CA ILE A 8 -15.75 66.60 -48.09
C ILE A 8 -17.24 66.30 -47.92
N THR A 9 -17.86 65.86 -49.02
CA THR A 9 -19.21 65.28 -49.06
C THR A 9 -19.21 63.88 -48.44
N THR A 10 -20.02 63.69 -47.41
CA THR A 10 -20.33 62.39 -46.83
C THR A 10 -21.18 61.56 -47.78
N GLY A 11 -20.59 60.53 -48.38
CA GLY A 11 -21.31 59.49 -49.10
C GLY A 11 -22.13 58.65 -48.11
N LYS A 12 -23.45 58.67 -48.26
CA LYS A 12 -24.36 57.70 -47.63
C LYS A 12 -24.03 56.31 -48.17
N ASN A 13 -23.52 55.43 -47.31
CA ASN A 13 -23.57 53.99 -47.55
C ASN A 13 -25.03 53.54 -47.51
N PRO A 14 -25.52 52.77 -48.50
CA PRO A 14 -26.81 52.11 -48.39
C PRO A 14 -26.72 51.06 -47.29
N SER A 15 -27.48 51.25 -46.22
CA SER A 15 -27.72 50.22 -45.22
C SER A 15 -28.50 49.08 -45.88
N ILE A 16 -27.77 48.05 -46.31
CA ILE A 16 -28.38 46.75 -46.62
C ILE A 16 -28.89 46.24 -45.28
N ASN A 17 -30.20 46.28 -45.12
CA ASN A 17 -30.92 45.73 -43.98
C ASN A 17 -31.25 44.29 -44.36
N PRO A 18 -30.51 43.25 -43.90
CA PRO A 18 -30.95 41.91 -44.11
C PRO A 18 -32.01 41.67 -43.04
N THR A 19 -33.29 41.81 -43.41
CA THR A 19 -34.36 41.08 -42.72
C THR A 19 -34.09 39.60 -42.93
N ILE A 20 -33.14 39.05 -42.17
CA ILE A 20 -32.95 37.63 -41.99
C ILE A 20 -34.23 37.16 -41.34
N ASN A 21 -35.00 36.41 -42.13
CA ASN A 21 -36.30 35.90 -41.76
C ASN A 21 -36.24 35.32 -40.34
N PRO A 22 -37.08 35.76 -39.39
CA PRO A 22 -37.04 35.29 -38.00
C PRO A 22 -37.17 33.76 -37.89
N ILE A 23 -37.73 33.11 -38.92
CA ILE A 23 -37.79 31.66 -39.06
C ILE A 23 -36.39 31.06 -39.34
N LEU A 24 -35.58 31.70 -40.18
CA LEU A 24 -34.23 31.24 -40.51
C LEU A 24 -33.29 31.33 -39.31
N ASN A 25 -33.37 32.40 -38.50
CA ASN A 25 -32.62 32.50 -37.25
C ASN A 25 -33.04 31.45 -36.22
N LYS A 26 -34.34 31.10 -36.16
CA LYS A 26 -34.80 29.99 -35.32
C LYS A 26 -34.22 28.65 -35.81
N ILE A 27 -34.22 28.39 -37.12
CA ILE A 27 -33.68 27.14 -37.68
C ILE A 27 -32.17 27.03 -37.42
N ILE A 28 -31.40 28.10 -37.58
CA ILE A 28 -29.96 28.12 -37.31
C ILE A 28 -29.68 27.86 -35.82
N ASN A 29 -30.44 28.49 -34.91
CA ASN A 29 -30.29 28.25 -33.47
C ASN A 29 -30.65 26.81 -33.07
N TRP A 30 -31.73 26.24 -33.63
CA TRP A 30 -32.08 24.83 -33.37
C TRP A 30 -31.04 23.86 -33.94
N GLY A 31 -30.47 24.16 -35.12
CA GLY A 31 -29.38 23.38 -35.69
C GLY A 31 -28.13 23.38 -34.82
N ALA A 32 -27.76 24.55 -34.25
CA ALA A 32 -26.63 24.67 -33.33
C ALA A 32 -26.86 23.88 -32.03
N VAL A 33 -28.08 23.89 -31.48
CA VAL A 33 -28.43 23.13 -30.27
C VAL A 33 -28.36 21.62 -30.52
N ILE A 34 -28.89 21.13 -31.65
CA ILE A 34 -28.83 19.71 -32.00
C ILE A 34 -27.39 19.26 -32.22
N LEU A 35 -26.57 20.07 -32.90
CA LEU A 35 -25.15 19.79 -33.10
C LEU A 35 -24.41 19.71 -31.75
N PHE A 36 -24.68 20.64 -30.85
CA PHE A 36 -24.05 20.66 -29.53
C PHE A 36 -24.42 19.43 -28.69
N ILE A 37 -25.70 19.02 -28.70
CA ILE A 37 -26.16 17.80 -28.04
C ILE A 37 -25.49 16.56 -28.66
N GLY A 38 -25.38 16.51 -29.99
CA GLY A 38 -24.68 15.42 -30.69
C GLY A 38 -23.22 15.31 -30.29
N VAL A 39 -22.50 16.43 -30.24
CA VAL A 39 -21.09 16.47 -29.79
C VAL A 39 -20.98 16.07 -28.32
N ALA A 40 -21.86 16.56 -27.45
CA ALA A 40 -21.87 16.20 -26.04
C ALA A 40 -22.12 14.70 -25.82
N ILE A 41 -23.01 14.08 -26.59
CA ILE A 41 -23.25 12.63 -26.54
C ILE A 41 -22.02 11.87 -27.03
N VAL A 42 -21.37 12.30 -28.11
CA VAL A 42 -20.15 11.65 -28.61
C VAL A 42 -19.02 11.77 -27.61
N VAL A 43 -18.80 12.94 -27.00
CA VAL A 43 -17.79 13.13 -25.95
C VAL A 43 -18.13 12.31 -24.71
N TYR A 44 -19.39 12.29 -24.27
CA TYR A 44 -19.84 11.47 -23.16
C TYR A 44 -19.59 9.99 -23.45
N TYR A 45 -20.00 9.51 -24.63
CA TYR A 45 -19.78 8.13 -25.05
C TYR A 45 -18.28 7.82 -25.14
N PHE A 46 -17.44 8.70 -25.70
CA PHE A 46 -16.00 8.45 -25.78
C PHE A 46 -15.30 8.51 -24.42
N ALA A 47 -15.75 9.38 -23.52
CA ALA A 47 -15.19 9.51 -22.17
C ALA A 47 -15.62 8.36 -21.27
N PHE A 48 -16.90 7.98 -21.28
CA PHE A 48 -17.44 6.91 -20.44
C PHE A 48 -17.23 5.51 -21.02
N TYR A 49 -17.34 5.30 -22.32
CA TYR A 49 -17.12 3.98 -22.92
C TYR A 49 -15.63 3.60 -22.89
N LYS A 50 -14.71 4.57 -23.06
CA LYS A 50 -13.27 4.34 -22.92
C LYS A 50 -12.83 4.20 -21.46
N SER A 51 -13.53 4.81 -20.50
CA SER A 51 -13.28 4.56 -19.07
C SER A 51 -13.88 3.23 -18.59
N SER A 52 -15.01 2.81 -19.16
CA SER A 52 -15.72 1.56 -18.80
C SER A 52 -15.17 0.31 -19.50
N LEU A 53 -14.31 0.45 -20.51
CA LEU A 53 -13.60 -0.65 -21.19
C LEU A 53 -12.16 -0.84 -20.69
N ARG A 54 -11.85 -0.48 -19.44
CA ARG A 54 -10.59 -0.91 -18.81
C ARG A 54 -10.70 -2.39 -18.42
N PHE A 55 -10.69 -3.26 -19.42
CA PHE A 55 -10.48 -4.70 -19.23
C PHE A 55 -9.02 -4.94 -18.86
N GLU A 56 -8.80 -5.64 -17.74
CA GLU A 56 -7.50 -6.22 -17.41
C GLU A 56 -7.07 -7.12 -18.58
N HIS A 57 -5.94 -6.82 -19.22
CA HIS A 57 -5.36 -7.71 -20.25
C HIS A 57 -4.83 -9.04 -19.65
N PHE A 58 -5.08 -9.28 -18.35
CA PHE A 58 -4.60 -10.43 -17.60
C PHE A 58 -5.67 -11.50 -17.35
N GLN A 59 -6.95 -11.16 -17.54
CA GLN A 59 -8.04 -12.13 -17.47
C GLN A 59 -8.41 -12.55 -18.89
N ASP A 60 -7.99 -13.74 -19.27
CA ASP A 60 -8.55 -14.40 -20.44
C ASP A 60 -10.03 -14.72 -20.14
N PRO A 61 -11.01 -14.12 -20.85
CA PRO A 61 -12.43 -14.33 -20.57
C PRO A 61 -12.87 -15.78 -20.74
N ASP A 62 -12.04 -16.63 -21.36
CA ASP A 62 -12.27 -18.06 -21.54
C ASP A 62 -11.70 -18.95 -20.40
N SER A 63 -11.11 -18.37 -19.35
CA SER A 63 -10.43 -19.16 -18.30
C SER A 63 -11.33 -19.82 -17.25
N THR A 64 -12.66 -19.65 -17.32
CA THR A 64 -13.61 -20.27 -16.36
C THR A 64 -13.79 -21.78 -16.52
N THR A 65 -13.05 -22.43 -17.42
CA THR A 65 -13.05 -23.89 -17.57
C THR A 65 -11.63 -24.42 -17.82
N ILE A 66 -10.77 -24.35 -16.80
CA ILE A 66 -9.66 -25.31 -16.71
C ILE A 66 -10.27 -26.59 -16.14
N SER A 67 -10.86 -27.40 -17.02
CA SER A 67 -11.23 -28.77 -16.67
C SER A 67 -9.94 -29.55 -16.41
N ASP A 68 -9.75 -30.00 -15.18
CA ASP A 68 -8.72 -30.95 -14.80
C ASP A 68 -8.77 -32.18 -15.71
N ALA A 69 -7.84 -32.26 -16.66
CA ALA A 69 -7.60 -33.45 -17.45
C ALA A 69 -6.14 -33.84 -17.30
N ILE A 70 -5.91 -34.79 -16.39
CA ILE A 70 -4.73 -35.62 -16.23
C ILE A 70 -3.53 -34.86 -15.64
N THR A 71 -3.28 -35.03 -14.34
CA THR A 71 -1.96 -34.81 -13.75
C THR A 71 -1.04 -35.92 -14.25
N PRO A 72 -0.09 -35.66 -15.18
CA PRO A 72 1.01 -36.59 -15.37
C PRO A 72 1.73 -36.77 -14.03
N VAL A 73 2.38 -37.91 -13.82
CA VAL A 73 3.30 -38.10 -12.68
C VAL A 73 4.47 -37.14 -12.91
N ILE A 74 4.33 -35.88 -12.46
CA ILE A 74 5.36 -34.87 -12.62
C ILE A 74 6.45 -35.21 -11.61
N LYS A 75 7.65 -35.50 -12.11
CA LYS A 75 8.83 -35.68 -11.27
C LYS A 75 9.02 -34.42 -10.40
N PRO A 76 9.43 -34.57 -9.13
CA PRO A 76 9.68 -33.42 -8.27
C PRO A 76 10.64 -32.46 -8.96
N VAL A 77 10.33 -31.16 -8.91
CA VAL A 77 11.20 -30.12 -9.45
C VAL A 77 12.52 -30.17 -8.71
N ILE A 78 13.62 -30.41 -9.44
CA ILE A 78 14.97 -30.33 -8.88
C ILE A 78 15.40 -28.88 -9.02
N LEU A 79 15.48 -28.19 -7.89
CA LEU A 79 16.03 -26.84 -7.83
C LEU A 79 17.51 -26.83 -8.26
N PRO A 80 17.98 -25.77 -8.92
CA PRO A 80 19.41 -25.55 -9.12
C PRO A 80 20.17 -25.62 -7.78
N GLU A 81 21.37 -26.18 -7.75
CA GLU A 81 22.20 -26.32 -6.53
C GLU A 81 22.45 -24.97 -5.82
N ASN A 82 22.37 -23.85 -6.54
CA ASN A 82 22.58 -22.49 -6.02
C ASN A 82 21.28 -21.74 -5.70
N SER A 83 20.18 -22.46 -5.44
CA SER A 83 18.89 -21.85 -5.10
C SER A 83 18.95 -21.16 -3.73
N THR A 84 18.35 -19.97 -3.62
CA THR A 84 18.29 -19.27 -2.34
C THR A 84 17.30 -19.94 -1.40
N ILE A 85 17.32 -19.55 -0.13
CA ILE A 85 16.35 -20.01 0.86
C ILE A 85 14.90 -19.78 0.41
N TYR A 86 14.62 -18.76 -0.40
CA TYR A 86 13.28 -18.48 -0.89
C TYR A 86 12.80 -19.57 -1.86
N GLU A 87 13.62 -19.94 -2.85
CA GLU A 87 13.27 -21.03 -3.77
C GLU A 87 13.21 -22.37 -3.03
N GLN A 88 14.13 -22.63 -2.10
CA GLN A 88 14.11 -23.82 -1.26
C GLN A 88 12.80 -23.90 -0.44
N SER A 89 12.37 -22.78 0.13
CA SER A 89 11.09 -22.66 0.87
C SER A 89 9.89 -22.96 -0.03
N LEU A 90 9.86 -22.42 -1.25
CA LEU A 90 8.80 -22.73 -2.22
C LEU A 90 8.74 -24.22 -2.55
N GLN A 91 9.90 -24.86 -2.73
CA GLN A 91 9.99 -26.28 -3.02
C GLN A 91 9.56 -27.15 -1.83
N GLU A 92 9.93 -26.77 -0.61
CA GLU A 92 9.56 -27.48 0.61
C GLU A 92 8.04 -27.40 0.85
N GLN A 93 7.45 -26.21 0.71
CA GLN A 93 6.04 -25.99 1.00
C GLN A 93 5.10 -26.39 -0.15
N PHE A 94 5.56 -26.27 -1.39
CA PHE A 94 4.72 -26.44 -2.59
C PHE A 94 5.34 -27.38 -3.63
N GLY A 95 6.31 -28.23 -3.26
CA GLY A 95 7.02 -29.13 -4.18
C GLY A 95 6.15 -30.06 -5.02
N THR A 96 4.98 -30.42 -4.51
CA THR A 96 3.95 -31.21 -5.23
C THR A 96 3.16 -30.38 -6.23
N ASN A 97 3.13 -29.06 -6.05
CA ASN A 97 2.42 -28.09 -6.87
C ASN A 97 3.40 -27.34 -7.78
N VAL A 98 3.87 -28.06 -8.78
CA VAL A 98 4.87 -27.61 -9.76
C VAL A 98 4.47 -26.32 -10.47
N ARG A 99 3.16 -26.13 -10.73
CA ARG A 99 2.66 -24.91 -11.37
C ARG A 99 2.79 -23.69 -10.47
N THR A 100 2.56 -23.84 -9.16
CA THR A 100 2.78 -22.76 -8.17
C THR A 100 4.25 -22.36 -8.12
N ILE A 101 5.16 -23.34 -8.02
CA ILE A 101 6.61 -23.07 -7.99
C ILE A 101 7.03 -22.28 -9.23
N CYS A 102 6.50 -22.69 -10.39
CA CYS A 102 6.81 -21.98 -11.62
C CYS A 102 6.29 -20.56 -11.62
N ASN A 103 5.01 -20.37 -11.30
CA ASN A 103 4.39 -19.05 -11.23
C ASN A 103 5.05 -18.13 -10.20
N MET A 104 5.82 -18.66 -9.24
CA MET A 104 6.54 -17.89 -8.23
C MET A 104 8.02 -17.64 -8.58
N THR A 105 8.54 -18.26 -9.63
CA THR A 105 9.91 -18.12 -10.09
C THR A 105 9.91 -17.36 -11.41
N PRO A 106 10.34 -16.09 -11.45
CA PRO A 106 10.24 -15.29 -12.66
C PRO A 106 11.16 -15.83 -13.74
N THR A 107 10.64 -15.79 -14.95
CA THR A 107 11.40 -16.03 -16.17
C THR A 107 11.33 -14.79 -17.05
N LEU A 108 12.41 -14.51 -17.79
CA LEU A 108 12.40 -13.43 -18.79
C LEU A 108 11.44 -13.72 -19.95
N ASP A 109 11.15 -15.00 -20.20
CA ASP A 109 10.05 -15.42 -21.05
C ASP A 109 8.74 -15.31 -20.25
N THR A 110 7.90 -14.35 -20.64
CA THR A 110 6.75 -13.89 -19.86
C THR A 110 5.48 -14.71 -20.09
N ALA A 111 5.47 -15.59 -21.10
CA ALA A 111 4.23 -16.23 -21.54
C ALA A 111 4.06 -17.65 -20.97
N VAL A 112 5.14 -18.42 -20.88
CA VAL A 112 5.06 -19.84 -20.58
C VAL A 112 6.14 -20.36 -19.65
N CYS A 113 5.69 -21.17 -18.69
CA CYS A 113 6.52 -21.99 -17.84
C CYS A 113 6.67 -23.40 -18.44
N LYS A 114 7.87 -23.99 -18.43
CA LYS A 114 8.07 -25.40 -18.77
C LYS A 114 8.70 -26.17 -17.61
N ILE A 115 7.97 -27.14 -17.05
CA ILE A 115 8.52 -28.06 -16.05
C ILE A 115 8.20 -29.50 -16.43
N GLY A 116 9.24 -30.35 -16.45
CA GLY A 116 9.11 -31.75 -16.81
C GLY A 116 8.61 -31.99 -18.24
N GLY A 117 8.81 -31.02 -19.15
CA GLY A 117 8.30 -31.06 -20.52
C GLY A 117 6.85 -30.58 -20.70
N VAL A 118 6.14 -30.27 -19.62
CA VAL A 118 4.78 -29.71 -19.66
C VAL A 118 4.86 -28.19 -19.66
N THR A 119 4.07 -27.55 -20.53
CA THR A 119 4.00 -26.08 -20.64
C THR A 119 2.77 -25.56 -19.92
N PHE A 120 2.94 -24.56 -19.06
CA PHE A 120 1.88 -23.87 -18.33
C PHE A 120 1.88 -22.38 -18.71
N SER A 121 0.69 -21.79 -18.92
CA SER A 121 0.58 -20.33 -19.05
C SER A 121 0.85 -19.66 -17.70
N TYR A 122 1.70 -18.64 -17.70
CA TYR A 122 1.95 -17.83 -16.51
C TYR A 122 0.68 -17.07 -16.12
N LEU A 123 0.28 -17.21 -14.86
CA LEU A 123 -0.68 -16.27 -14.26
C LEU A 123 0.10 -15.04 -13.85
N HIS A 124 -0.42 -13.85 -14.13
CA HIS A 124 0.26 -12.60 -13.80
C HIS A 124 -0.30 -12.01 -12.51
N PHE A 125 0.51 -11.89 -11.47
CA PHE A 125 0.07 -11.40 -10.17
C PHE A 125 1.20 -10.74 -9.37
N PRO A 126 0.88 -9.81 -8.44
CA PRO A 126 1.89 -9.19 -7.58
C PRO A 126 2.49 -10.22 -6.63
N VAL A 127 3.82 -10.16 -6.45
CA VAL A 127 4.59 -10.93 -5.46
C VAL A 127 5.13 -10.06 -4.33
N GLN A 128 5.13 -8.74 -4.51
CA GLN A 128 5.54 -7.79 -3.49
C GLN A 128 4.88 -6.43 -3.75
N MET A 129 4.55 -5.67 -2.71
CA MET A 129 3.94 -4.34 -2.82
C MET A 129 4.51 -3.36 -1.80
N ILE A 130 4.59 -2.10 -2.18
CA ILE A 130 4.95 -0.96 -1.32
C ILE A 130 4.04 0.24 -1.62
N LYS A 131 3.82 1.10 -0.62
CA LYS A 131 3.19 2.41 -0.79
C LYS A 131 4.26 3.47 -1.03
N MET A 132 3.99 4.38 -1.95
CA MET A 132 4.85 5.52 -2.29
C MET A 132 4.37 6.78 -1.57
N GLN A 133 5.23 7.80 -1.53
CA GLN A 133 4.93 9.10 -0.91
C GLN A 133 3.74 9.82 -1.55
N ASP A 134 3.47 9.58 -2.83
CA ASP A 134 2.33 10.17 -3.54
C ASP A 134 1.01 9.38 -3.38
N GLY A 135 1.00 8.38 -2.48
CA GLY A 135 -0.14 7.50 -2.22
C GLY A 135 -0.25 6.30 -3.16
N THR A 136 0.49 6.30 -4.28
CA THR A 136 0.45 5.18 -5.24
C THR A 136 1.04 3.91 -4.66
N ILE A 137 0.59 2.77 -5.16
CA ILE A 137 1.13 1.45 -4.80
C ILE A 137 1.98 0.95 -5.94
N LEU A 138 3.25 0.67 -5.66
CA LEU A 138 4.11 -0.08 -6.57
C LEU A 138 4.10 -1.55 -6.18
N GLY A 139 4.08 -2.42 -7.18
CA GLY A 139 4.17 -3.86 -7.02
C GLY A 139 5.22 -4.46 -7.92
N VAL A 140 5.97 -5.42 -7.40
CA VAL A 140 6.76 -6.34 -8.22
C VAL A 140 5.86 -7.53 -8.53
N PHE A 141 5.78 -7.90 -9.80
CA PHE A 141 5.00 -9.04 -10.26
C PHE A 141 5.88 -10.27 -10.44
N ASN A 142 5.25 -11.41 -10.64
CA ASN A 142 5.94 -12.68 -10.81
C ASN A 142 6.72 -12.83 -12.13
N ASP A 143 6.68 -11.83 -13.02
CA ASP A 143 7.62 -11.66 -14.14
C ASP A 143 8.88 -10.85 -13.75
N GLY A 144 8.95 -10.42 -12.49
CA GLY A 144 9.99 -9.56 -11.92
C GLY A 144 9.97 -8.12 -12.39
N ARG A 145 8.90 -7.66 -13.06
CA ARG A 145 8.73 -6.27 -13.47
C ARG A 145 7.88 -5.49 -12.46
N MET A 146 7.96 -4.17 -12.54
CA MET A 146 7.20 -3.28 -11.67
C MET A 146 5.90 -2.85 -12.35
N TYR A 147 4.85 -2.75 -11.56
CA TYR A 147 3.54 -2.24 -11.94
C TYR A 147 3.08 -1.25 -10.87
N SER A 148 2.20 -0.32 -11.22
CA SER A 148 1.63 0.64 -10.27
C SER A 148 0.11 0.56 -10.24
N LYS A 149 -0.48 1.01 -9.14
CA LYS A 149 -1.91 1.32 -9.04
C LYS A 149 -2.14 2.51 -8.11
N ASP A 150 -3.28 3.16 -8.27
CA ASP A 150 -3.56 4.43 -7.59
C ASP A 150 -3.78 4.27 -6.08
N THR A 151 -4.45 3.19 -5.65
CA THR A 151 -4.79 2.95 -4.25
C THR A 151 -4.64 1.46 -3.88
N GLN A 152 -4.52 1.16 -2.58
CA GLN A 152 -4.41 -0.22 -2.08
C GLN A 152 -5.62 -1.09 -2.40
N ASP A 153 -6.81 -0.51 -2.37
CA ASP A 153 -8.07 -1.21 -2.68
C ASP A 153 -8.43 -1.15 -4.18
N GLY A 154 -7.64 -0.41 -4.98
CA GLY A 154 -7.75 -0.39 -6.42
C GLY A 154 -7.51 -1.78 -7.01
N THR A 155 -8.33 -2.15 -7.98
CA THR A 155 -8.28 -3.46 -8.66
C THR A 155 -7.32 -3.45 -9.85
N ILE A 156 -7.16 -2.30 -10.51
CA ILE A 156 -6.44 -2.19 -11.79
C ILE A 156 -4.96 -1.86 -11.55
N TRP A 157 -4.08 -2.69 -12.11
CA TRP A 157 -2.65 -2.43 -12.22
C TRP A 157 -2.28 -1.85 -13.59
N VAL A 158 -1.30 -0.95 -13.59
CA VAL A 158 -0.74 -0.31 -14.79
C VAL A 158 0.73 -0.72 -14.91
N GLY A 159 1.10 -1.27 -16.05
CA GLY A 159 2.47 -1.63 -16.35
C GLY A 159 2.60 -2.64 -17.51
N PRO A 160 3.80 -3.22 -17.69
CA PRO A 160 4.99 -3.01 -16.88
C PRO A 160 5.52 -1.58 -17.00
N LEU A 161 6.09 -1.05 -15.91
CA LEU A 161 6.67 0.29 -15.89
C LEU A 161 8.01 0.32 -16.63
N ASP A 162 8.33 1.46 -17.23
CA ASP A 162 9.61 1.64 -17.92
C ASP A 162 10.81 1.48 -16.97
N ASN A 163 11.85 0.85 -17.50
CA ASN A 163 13.07 0.51 -16.77
C ASN A 163 12.80 -0.34 -15.51
N SER A 164 11.81 -1.23 -15.55
CA SER A 164 11.49 -2.14 -14.44
C SER A 164 12.63 -3.08 -14.06
N LEU A 165 13.47 -3.48 -15.02
CA LEU A 165 14.51 -4.49 -14.82
C LEU A 165 15.90 -3.84 -14.72
N PRO A 166 16.69 -4.13 -13.67
CA PRO A 166 18.11 -3.80 -13.66
C PRO A 166 18.84 -4.38 -14.87
N LYS A 167 19.66 -3.53 -15.51
CA LYS A 167 20.38 -3.87 -16.76
C LYS A 167 19.46 -4.39 -17.88
N SER A 168 18.15 -4.08 -17.82
CA SER A 168 17.10 -4.59 -18.71
C SER A 168 16.96 -6.12 -18.74
N LEU A 169 17.53 -6.84 -17.77
CA LEU A 169 17.71 -8.30 -17.83
C LEU A 169 17.51 -9.02 -16.50
N VAL A 170 17.56 -8.32 -15.37
CA VAL A 170 17.46 -8.96 -14.05
C VAL A 170 16.03 -8.81 -13.53
N PRO A 171 15.27 -9.90 -13.35
CA PRO A 171 13.98 -9.85 -12.66
C PRO A 171 14.14 -9.37 -11.21
N LEU A 172 13.22 -8.55 -10.71
CA LEU A 172 13.20 -8.12 -9.31
C LEU A 172 12.48 -9.14 -8.42
N ARG A 173 12.99 -9.35 -7.21
CA ARG A 173 12.34 -10.08 -6.11
C ARG A 173 11.43 -9.17 -5.29
N MET A 174 11.92 -7.95 -5.04
CA MET A 174 11.29 -6.98 -4.17
C MET A 174 11.82 -5.57 -4.46
N ILE A 175 11.03 -4.56 -4.08
CA ILE A 175 11.43 -3.14 -4.05
C ILE A 175 11.19 -2.50 -2.67
N SER A 176 12.00 -1.53 -2.31
CA SER A 176 11.85 -0.74 -1.07
C SER A 176 12.27 0.70 -1.35
N ILE A 177 12.23 1.57 -0.35
CA ILE A 177 12.58 2.98 -0.50
C ILE A 177 13.60 3.32 0.60
N THR A 178 14.58 4.17 0.29
CA THR A 178 15.46 4.72 1.31
C THR A 178 14.70 5.65 2.26
N PRO A 179 15.10 5.78 3.54
CA PRO A 179 14.34 6.58 4.52
C PRO A 179 14.23 8.08 4.20
N ASP A 180 15.14 8.59 3.38
CA ASP A 180 15.14 9.95 2.87
C ASP A 180 14.31 10.11 1.58
N LEU A 181 13.64 9.04 1.13
CA LEU A 181 12.77 8.99 -0.04
C LEU A 181 13.45 9.40 -1.36
N SER A 182 14.79 9.32 -1.40
CA SER A 182 15.58 9.74 -2.57
C SER A 182 15.82 8.62 -3.57
N TYR A 183 15.81 7.36 -3.12
CA TYR A 183 16.06 6.20 -3.96
C TYR A 183 15.03 5.10 -3.75
N LEU A 184 14.60 4.50 -4.87
CA LEU A 184 14.00 3.18 -4.90
C LEU A 184 15.13 2.14 -4.83
N LEU A 185 14.99 1.19 -3.91
CA LEU A 185 15.85 0.02 -3.79
C LEU A 185 15.16 -1.16 -4.46
N GLY A 186 15.93 -2.03 -5.12
CA GLY A 186 15.43 -3.24 -5.76
C GLY A 186 16.40 -4.38 -5.56
N VAL A 187 15.91 -5.53 -5.12
CA VAL A 187 16.73 -6.75 -5.00
C VAL A 187 16.43 -7.62 -6.21
N GLY A 188 17.46 -7.94 -7.00
CA GLY A 188 17.34 -8.78 -8.18
C GLY A 188 17.32 -10.28 -7.85
N TYR A 189 16.85 -11.10 -8.80
CA TYR A 189 16.97 -12.56 -8.75
C TYR A 189 18.42 -13.06 -8.90
N ASP A 190 19.34 -12.17 -9.26
CA ASP A 190 20.80 -12.34 -9.18
C ASP A 190 21.35 -12.11 -7.76
N ASN A 191 20.48 -11.89 -6.77
CA ASN A 191 20.78 -11.66 -5.36
C ASN A 191 21.64 -10.40 -5.11
N GLN A 192 21.56 -9.41 -6.01
CA GLN A 192 22.23 -8.13 -5.88
C GLN A 192 21.23 -7.01 -5.54
N LEU A 193 21.64 -6.10 -4.66
CA LEU A 193 20.90 -4.87 -4.38
C LEU A 193 21.21 -3.81 -5.45
N TYR A 194 20.16 -3.18 -5.95
CA TYR A 194 20.20 -2.07 -6.89
C TYR A 194 19.50 -0.86 -6.29
N LYS A 195 19.90 0.33 -6.73
CA LYS A 195 19.22 1.60 -6.45
C LYS A 195 18.88 2.34 -7.72
N ARG A 196 17.75 3.03 -7.72
CA ARG A 196 17.25 3.89 -8.79
C ARG A 196 16.76 5.19 -8.17
N ALA A 197 17.09 6.32 -8.81
CA ALA A 197 16.69 7.63 -8.29
C ALA A 197 15.17 7.79 -8.35
N LEU A 198 14.60 8.45 -7.34
CA LEU A 198 13.25 8.99 -7.38
C LEU A 198 13.31 10.47 -7.79
N ASP A 199 12.20 10.96 -8.34
CA ASP A 199 12.05 12.38 -8.65
C ASP A 199 12.05 13.18 -7.35
N SER A 200 13.04 14.04 -7.17
CA SER A 200 13.25 14.80 -5.93
C SER A 200 12.17 15.83 -5.63
N THR A 201 11.32 16.17 -6.60
CA THR A 201 10.26 17.17 -6.46
C THR A 201 8.92 16.51 -6.13
N THR A 202 8.66 15.34 -6.71
CA THR A 202 7.35 14.69 -6.63
C THR A 202 7.36 13.41 -5.78
N GLY A 203 8.54 12.87 -5.42
CA GLY A 203 8.68 11.58 -4.77
C GLY A 203 8.25 10.39 -5.66
N LYS A 204 7.94 10.66 -6.94
CA LYS A 204 7.51 9.66 -7.91
C LYS A 204 8.68 8.91 -8.49
N LEU A 205 8.39 7.75 -9.09
CA LEU A 205 9.38 7.02 -9.85
C LEU A 205 9.85 7.85 -11.06
N ASP A 206 11.13 8.20 -11.11
CA ASP A 206 11.75 8.75 -12.31
C ASP A 206 11.85 7.64 -13.36
N GLN A 207 10.96 7.69 -14.36
CA GLN A 207 10.89 6.69 -15.42
C GLN A 207 12.17 6.63 -16.28
N THR A 208 13.00 7.68 -16.29
CA THR A 208 14.27 7.75 -17.04
C THR A 208 15.48 7.26 -16.24
N ALA A 209 15.38 7.21 -14.91
CA ALA A 209 16.49 6.78 -14.07
C ALA A 209 16.83 5.29 -14.26
N LEU A 210 18.11 5.01 -14.43
CA LEU A 210 18.64 3.66 -14.54
C LEU A 210 19.01 3.07 -13.18
N TRP A 211 18.81 1.75 -13.04
CA TRP A 211 19.27 0.98 -11.90
C TRP A 211 20.80 0.93 -11.84
N LYS A 212 21.35 1.17 -10.65
CA LYS A 212 22.78 1.06 -10.35
C LYS A 212 22.99 0.06 -9.22
N PRO A 213 23.96 -0.87 -9.32
CA PRO A 213 24.25 -1.79 -8.22
C PRO A 213 24.74 -1.02 -7.00
N VAL A 214 24.39 -1.51 -5.81
CA VAL A 214 24.88 -1.00 -4.53
C VAL A 214 26.04 -1.88 -4.09
N THR A 215 27.22 -1.28 -3.93
CA THR A 215 28.43 -1.99 -3.49
C THR A 215 28.22 -2.69 -2.15
N ASN A 216 28.91 -3.82 -1.92
CA ASN A 216 28.85 -4.61 -0.68
C ASN A 216 27.44 -5.13 -0.31
N ASN A 217 26.60 -5.37 -1.31
CA ASN A 217 25.25 -5.93 -1.15
C ASN A 217 24.99 -7.02 -2.20
N ASN A 218 25.87 -8.00 -2.21
CA ASN A 218 25.65 -9.27 -2.89
C ASN A 218 25.03 -10.26 -1.89
N ASP A 219 24.44 -11.33 -2.41
CA ASP A 219 23.77 -12.38 -1.63
C ASP A 219 22.58 -11.88 -0.79
N VAL A 220 21.85 -10.87 -1.27
CA VAL A 220 20.69 -10.30 -0.60
C VAL A 220 19.39 -10.79 -1.25
N ILE A 221 18.38 -11.11 -0.44
CA ILE A 221 17.02 -11.43 -0.90
C ILE A 221 15.97 -10.43 -0.41
N TYR A 222 16.23 -9.69 0.68
CA TYR A 222 15.32 -8.71 1.24
C TYR A 222 16.05 -7.58 1.97
N VAL A 223 15.47 -6.38 2.00
CA VAL A 223 16.02 -5.21 2.71
C VAL A 223 14.94 -4.45 3.48
N ILE A 224 15.30 -3.95 4.67
CA ILE A 224 14.50 -3.05 5.51
C ILE A 224 15.46 -2.12 6.28
N PHE A 225 14.97 -1.03 6.88
CA PHE A 225 15.77 -0.18 7.76
C PHE A 225 15.39 -0.41 9.22
N ASP A 226 16.39 -0.51 10.08
CA ASP A 226 16.18 -0.59 11.53
C ASP A 226 15.58 0.73 12.05
N ARG A 227 14.51 0.66 12.84
CA ARG A 227 13.82 1.87 13.32
C ARG A 227 14.71 2.69 14.26
N ASP A 228 15.51 2.03 15.07
CA ASP A 228 16.32 2.67 16.11
C ASP A 228 17.66 3.17 15.57
N THR A 229 18.44 2.29 14.93
CA THR A 229 19.76 2.68 14.41
C THR A 229 19.70 3.35 13.04
N LYS A 230 18.58 3.23 12.32
CA LYS A 230 18.41 3.71 10.93
C LYS A 230 19.33 3.00 9.93
N PHE A 231 19.96 1.91 10.35
CA PHE A 231 20.87 1.15 9.49
C PHE A 231 20.07 0.19 8.64
N MET A 232 20.54 -0.05 7.42
CA MET A 232 19.93 -1.05 6.56
C MET A 232 20.18 -2.45 7.14
N VAL A 233 19.10 -3.22 7.26
CA VAL A 233 19.07 -4.63 7.59
C VAL A 233 18.80 -5.40 6.31
N THR A 234 19.56 -6.45 6.06
CA THR A 234 19.40 -7.32 4.89
C THR A 234 19.18 -8.76 5.33
N ILE A 235 18.40 -9.49 4.54
CA ILE A 235 18.27 -10.94 4.63
C ILE A 235 19.09 -11.53 3.49
N ASN A 236 19.98 -12.46 3.81
CA ASN A 236 20.84 -13.07 2.81
C ASN A 236 20.21 -14.29 2.11
N THR A 237 20.91 -14.89 1.15
CA THR A 237 20.45 -16.07 0.40
C THR A 237 20.25 -17.33 1.23
N GLN A 238 20.71 -17.36 2.49
CA GLN A 238 20.46 -18.44 3.46
C GLN A 238 19.41 -18.06 4.52
N GLY A 239 18.77 -16.89 4.41
CA GLY A 239 17.75 -16.43 5.35
C GLY A 239 18.30 -15.92 6.68
N LYS A 240 19.58 -15.56 6.73
CA LYS A 240 20.25 -14.95 7.88
C LYS A 240 20.17 -13.43 7.80
N LEU A 241 20.18 -12.79 8.97
CA LEU A 241 20.13 -11.33 9.09
C LEU A 241 21.53 -10.71 9.14
N PHE A 242 21.71 -9.65 8.35
CA PHE A 242 22.88 -8.80 8.37
C PHE A 242 22.46 -7.35 8.55
N ILE A 243 23.31 -6.53 9.16
CA ILE A 243 23.07 -5.11 9.35
C ILE A 243 24.28 -4.30 8.89
N LYS A 244 24.03 -3.10 8.35
CA LYS A 244 25.10 -2.15 8.04
C LYS A 244 25.71 -1.57 9.31
N THR A 245 26.95 -1.11 9.18
CA THR A 245 27.69 -0.48 10.29
C THR A 245 27.34 0.99 10.48
N ASN A 246 26.71 1.62 9.48
CA ASN A 246 26.19 2.98 9.56
C ASN A 246 25.01 3.18 8.57
N VAL A 247 24.57 4.42 8.39
CA VAL A 247 23.44 4.80 7.51
C VAL A 247 23.79 4.66 6.02
N ASP A 248 25.08 4.66 5.65
CA ASP A 248 25.51 4.47 4.27
C ASP A 248 25.32 3.00 3.86
N ILE A 249 24.39 2.81 2.92
CA ILE A 249 24.01 1.51 2.36
C ILE A 249 25.16 0.81 1.60
N THR A 250 26.27 1.48 1.32
CA THR A 250 27.44 0.92 0.61
C THR A 250 28.50 0.32 1.53
N THR A 251 28.37 0.48 2.85
CA THR A 251 29.29 -0.12 3.83
C THR A 251 29.18 -1.64 3.91
N ASP A 252 30.11 -2.29 4.60
CA ASP A 252 30.06 -3.73 4.79
C ASP A 252 28.89 -4.18 5.68
N ASN A 253 28.40 -5.38 5.39
CA ASN A 253 27.37 -6.07 6.16
C ASN A 253 28.00 -6.85 7.33
N THR A 254 27.41 -6.77 8.52
CA THR A 254 27.78 -7.60 9.67
C THR A 254 26.64 -8.54 10.03
N GLU A 255 26.94 -9.83 10.23
CA GLU A 255 25.93 -10.82 10.62
C GLU A 255 25.41 -10.50 12.03
N VAL A 256 24.09 -10.58 12.22
CA VAL A 256 23.45 -10.42 13.53
C VAL A 256 23.50 -11.77 14.26
N THR A 257 24.57 -12.02 14.99
CA THR A 257 24.85 -13.33 15.61
C THR A 257 24.13 -13.61 16.93
N ASN A 258 23.69 -12.56 17.64
CA ASN A 258 23.04 -12.69 18.95
C ASN A 258 21.53 -13.01 18.87
N LEU A 259 21.03 -13.27 17.67
CA LEU A 259 19.62 -13.44 17.42
C LEU A 259 19.18 -14.87 17.74
N LYS A 260 18.11 -15.01 18.53
CA LYS A 260 17.54 -16.33 18.87
C LYS A 260 16.58 -16.80 17.79
N LEU A 261 17.10 -17.03 16.59
CA LEU A 261 16.35 -17.66 15.49
C LEU A 261 16.74 -19.13 15.34
N ASP A 262 15.73 -19.99 15.35
CA ASP A 262 15.85 -21.42 15.07
C ASP A 262 15.57 -21.77 13.60
N ARG A 263 15.20 -20.77 12.79
CA ARG A 263 14.78 -20.93 11.40
C ARG A 263 15.19 -19.76 10.51
N PRO A 264 15.36 -19.99 9.19
CA PRO A 264 15.62 -18.93 8.22
C PRO A 264 14.42 -17.99 8.04
N LEU A 265 14.70 -16.72 7.76
CA LEU A 265 13.69 -15.71 7.45
C LEU A 265 13.66 -15.40 5.95
N LEU A 266 12.49 -14.99 5.48
CA LEU A 266 12.27 -14.55 4.10
C LEU A 266 12.02 -13.04 4.00
N ARG A 267 11.27 -12.46 4.96
CA ARG A 267 10.91 -11.03 4.97
C ARG A 267 10.73 -10.49 6.38
N LEU A 268 10.91 -9.17 6.52
CA LEU A 268 10.73 -8.42 7.77
C LEU A 268 9.83 -7.20 7.57
N TYR A 269 9.09 -6.82 8.60
CA TYR A 269 8.22 -5.65 8.66
C TYR A 269 8.18 -5.10 10.08
N TYR A 270 7.63 -3.91 10.27
CA TYR A 270 7.25 -3.43 11.60
C TYR A 270 5.74 -3.38 11.73
N ASP A 271 5.23 -3.71 12.91
CA ASP A 271 3.85 -3.41 13.27
C ASP A 271 3.70 -1.97 13.79
N ASN A 272 2.45 -1.57 13.99
CA ASN A 272 2.08 -0.24 14.48
C ASN A 272 2.55 0.02 15.92
N PHE A 273 2.89 -1.04 16.65
CA PHE A 273 3.38 -0.97 18.03
C PHE A 273 4.91 -0.96 18.10
N GLY A 274 5.59 -1.06 16.96
CA GLY A 274 7.05 -1.09 16.84
C GLY A 274 7.68 -2.46 17.06
N TYR A 275 6.90 -3.54 17.11
CA TYR A 275 7.46 -4.89 17.06
C TYR A 275 7.81 -5.23 15.63
N MET A 276 8.89 -5.97 15.47
CA MET A 276 9.22 -6.55 14.19
C MET A 276 8.31 -7.76 13.92
N LEU A 277 7.77 -7.83 12.70
CA LEU A 277 7.12 -9.00 12.16
C LEU A 277 8.07 -9.70 11.18
N ALA A 278 7.98 -11.01 11.08
CA ALA A 278 8.80 -11.81 10.19
C ALA A 278 7.98 -12.87 9.46
N ILE A 279 8.30 -13.10 8.20
CA ILE A 279 7.85 -14.27 7.44
C ILE A 279 9.00 -15.27 7.42
N ASP A 280 8.78 -16.48 7.92
CA ASP A 280 9.78 -17.56 7.94
C ASP A 280 9.80 -18.37 6.63
N ASN A 281 10.67 -19.38 6.58
CA ASN A 281 10.79 -20.32 5.45
C ASN A 281 9.57 -21.22 5.23
N ALA A 282 8.56 -21.20 6.11
CA ALA A 282 7.27 -21.86 5.92
C ALA A 282 6.18 -20.89 5.40
N PHE A 283 6.56 -19.66 5.04
CA PHE A 283 5.66 -18.56 4.68
C PHE A 283 4.68 -18.21 5.80
N LYS A 284 5.09 -18.37 7.06
CA LYS A 284 4.28 -18.06 8.23
C LYS A 284 4.69 -16.73 8.84
N LEU A 285 3.69 -15.90 9.15
CA LEU A 285 3.89 -14.58 9.75
C LEU A 285 3.94 -14.70 11.28
N TYR A 286 5.04 -14.26 11.87
CA TYR A 286 5.28 -14.17 13.31
C TYR A 286 5.56 -12.73 13.73
N GLN A 287 5.44 -12.49 15.04
CA GLN A 287 5.94 -11.29 15.71
C GLN A 287 7.16 -11.66 16.55
N PHE A 288 8.16 -10.80 16.63
CA PHE A 288 9.25 -10.95 17.60
C PHE A 288 8.74 -10.74 19.03
N THR A 289 9.37 -11.39 20.01
CA THR A 289 8.92 -11.30 21.42
C THR A 289 9.15 -9.91 22.03
N ASP A 290 10.16 -9.18 21.56
CA ASP A 290 10.52 -7.85 22.05
C ASP A 290 10.62 -6.83 20.90
N LYS A 291 10.49 -5.53 21.21
CA LYS A 291 10.75 -4.44 20.27
C LYS A 291 12.25 -4.39 19.91
N ASP A 292 13.13 -4.71 20.85
CA ASP A 292 14.55 -4.98 20.56
C ASP A 292 14.68 -6.37 19.91
N TRP A 293 14.29 -6.41 18.64
CA TRP A 293 14.27 -7.64 17.83
C TRP A 293 15.67 -8.28 17.76
N LYS A 294 16.74 -7.50 17.86
CA LYS A 294 18.14 -7.97 17.77
C LYS A 294 18.54 -8.91 18.92
N LYS A 295 17.81 -8.86 20.04
CA LYS A 295 18.06 -9.69 21.24
C LYS A 295 16.95 -10.71 21.50
N SER A 296 15.89 -10.70 20.70
CA SER A 296 14.73 -11.59 20.88
C SER A 296 14.60 -12.58 19.72
N GLY A 297 13.80 -13.63 19.96
CA GLY A 297 13.39 -14.58 18.95
C GLY A 297 11.97 -14.32 18.48
N LEU A 298 11.48 -15.16 17.59
CA LEU A 298 10.07 -15.18 17.22
C LEU A 298 9.21 -15.62 18.40
N ASN A 299 8.05 -15.01 18.56
CA ASN A 299 7.08 -15.37 19.59
C ASN A 299 6.30 -16.62 19.17
N LEU A 300 6.87 -17.79 19.44
CA LEU A 300 6.27 -19.08 19.11
C LEU A 300 5.07 -19.43 20.01
N GLU A 301 5.04 -18.91 21.24
CA GLU A 301 3.93 -19.14 22.19
C GLU A 301 2.62 -18.51 21.70
N ARG A 302 2.71 -17.30 21.14
CA ARG A 302 1.58 -16.60 20.53
C ARG A 302 1.16 -17.24 19.21
N GLY A 303 2.09 -17.91 18.54
CA GLY A 303 1.87 -18.61 17.29
C GLY A 303 2.03 -17.73 16.05
N ALA A 304 1.82 -18.38 14.90
CA ALA A 304 1.91 -17.78 13.58
C ALA A 304 0.53 -17.61 12.95
N ASN A 305 0.43 -16.69 11.99
CA ASN A 305 -0.76 -16.55 11.17
C ASN A 305 -1.09 -17.88 10.45
N ALA A 306 -2.38 -18.22 10.38
CA ALA A 306 -2.83 -19.52 9.89
C ALA A 306 -2.64 -19.67 8.38
N GLU A 307 -2.64 -18.58 7.64
CA GLU A 307 -2.42 -18.52 6.20
C GLU A 307 -0.94 -18.62 5.85
N GLN A 308 -0.62 -18.92 4.58
CA GLN A 308 0.73 -18.83 4.03
C GLN A 308 0.84 -17.51 3.28
N ILE A 309 1.76 -16.65 3.69
CA ILE A 309 1.85 -15.25 3.27
C ILE A 309 3.18 -15.00 2.58
N ASN A 310 3.14 -14.39 1.40
CA ASN A 310 4.34 -13.99 0.67
C ASN A 310 4.77 -12.56 0.98
N ASP A 311 3.82 -11.64 1.18
CA ASP A 311 4.11 -10.24 1.48
C ASP A 311 2.96 -9.58 2.25
N ILE A 312 3.26 -8.53 3.01
CA ILE A 312 2.26 -7.71 3.71
C ILE A 312 2.51 -6.21 3.55
N ILE A 313 1.45 -5.43 3.68
CA ILE A 313 1.46 -3.97 3.82
C ILE A 313 0.27 -3.56 4.71
N TYR A 314 0.42 -2.51 5.51
CA TYR A 314 -0.70 -1.96 6.26
C TYR A 314 -1.62 -1.13 5.38
N ALA A 315 -2.92 -1.16 5.69
CA ALA A 315 -3.88 -0.17 5.27
C ALA A 315 -4.08 0.91 6.34
N ASN A 316 -4.62 2.06 5.93
CA ASN A 316 -4.85 3.21 6.81
C ASN A 316 -5.82 2.91 7.98
N ASP A 317 -6.62 1.84 7.90
CA ASP A 317 -7.48 1.33 8.98
C ASP A 317 -6.72 0.43 9.99
N GLY A 318 -5.39 0.31 9.85
CA GLY A 318 -4.53 -0.49 10.72
C GLY A 318 -4.62 -2.00 10.48
N LYS A 319 -5.33 -2.46 9.46
CA LYS A 319 -5.39 -3.88 9.07
C LYS A 319 -4.29 -4.21 8.07
N LEU A 320 -3.76 -5.43 8.11
CA LEU A 320 -2.83 -5.88 7.08
C LEU A 320 -3.59 -6.25 5.79
N ILE A 321 -3.00 -5.85 4.67
CA ILE A 321 -3.23 -6.40 3.35
C ILE A 321 -2.07 -7.34 3.04
N ALA A 322 -2.37 -8.57 2.62
CA ALA A 322 -1.38 -9.59 2.35
C ALA A 322 -1.54 -10.19 0.95
N LEU A 323 -0.42 -10.65 0.42
CA LEU A 323 -0.36 -11.56 -0.72
C LEU A 323 -0.32 -12.99 -0.18
N VAL A 324 -1.48 -13.66 -0.22
CA VAL A 324 -1.67 -14.99 0.39
C VAL A 324 -1.59 -16.06 -0.68
N PHE A 325 -0.87 -17.15 -0.41
CA PHE A 325 -0.80 -18.30 -1.32
C PHE A 325 -2.17 -18.95 -1.49
N GLN A 326 -2.55 -19.18 -2.74
CA GLN A 326 -3.72 -19.98 -3.13
C GLN A 326 -3.24 -21.16 -3.97
N PRO A 327 -2.75 -22.26 -3.35
CA PRO A 327 -2.14 -23.37 -4.08
C PRO A 327 -3.09 -23.99 -5.11
N ASN A 328 -4.39 -24.05 -4.79
CA ASN A 328 -5.42 -24.58 -5.70
C ASN A 328 -5.64 -23.69 -6.94
N GLN A 329 -5.25 -22.41 -6.87
CA GLN A 329 -5.32 -21.44 -7.97
C GLN A 329 -3.94 -21.14 -8.57
N PHE A 330 -2.88 -21.75 -8.02
CA PHE A 330 -1.50 -21.58 -8.48
C PHE A 330 -1.00 -20.12 -8.47
N MET A 331 -1.54 -19.27 -7.59
CA MET A 331 -1.25 -17.84 -7.56
C MET A 331 -1.22 -17.27 -6.14
N LEU A 332 -0.77 -16.02 -6.03
CA LEU A 332 -1.01 -15.19 -4.85
C LEU A 332 -2.29 -14.39 -5.02
N LYS A 333 -3.13 -14.37 -3.98
CA LYS A 333 -4.33 -13.53 -3.93
C LYS A 333 -4.13 -12.39 -2.95
N LEU A 334 -4.50 -11.19 -3.37
CA LEU A 334 -4.54 -10.01 -2.51
C LEU A 334 -5.74 -10.13 -1.55
N MET A 335 -5.46 -10.15 -0.25
CA MET A 335 -6.46 -10.33 0.80
C MET A 335 -6.22 -9.32 1.93
N LYS A 336 -7.24 -9.00 2.71
CA LYS A 336 -7.15 -8.06 3.83
C LYS A 336 -7.67 -8.71 5.10
N GLN A 337 -7.08 -8.38 6.24
CA GLN A 337 -7.48 -8.96 7.52
C GLN A 337 -8.91 -8.58 7.88
N SER A 338 -9.59 -9.48 8.58
CA SER A 338 -10.89 -9.17 9.20
C SER A 338 -10.74 -8.19 10.38
N GLN A 339 -9.65 -8.29 11.15
CA GLN A 339 -9.35 -7.46 12.32
C GLN A 339 -7.91 -6.93 12.30
N SER A 340 -7.65 -5.83 13.03
CA SER A 340 -6.34 -5.17 13.13
C SER A 340 -5.40 -5.93 14.08
N TYR A 341 -5.08 -7.18 13.74
CA TYR A 341 -4.24 -8.07 14.52
C TYR A 341 -3.51 -9.06 13.61
N TYR A 342 -2.19 -9.24 13.77
CA TYR A 342 -1.39 -10.03 12.81
C TYR A 342 -1.80 -11.52 12.68
N LEU A 343 -2.45 -12.12 13.70
CA LEU A 343 -3.00 -13.48 13.60
C LEU A 343 -4.44 -13.53 13.06
N SER A 344 -5.06 -12.37 12.81
CA SER A 344 -6.39 -12.31 12.22
C SER A 344 -6.39 -12.98 10.85
N SER A 345 -7.49 -13.68 10.56
CA SER A 345 -7.72 -14.28 9.26
C SER A 345 -7.78 -13.24 8.14
N PHE A 346 -7.34 -13.65 6.96
CA PHE A 346 -7.39 -12.86 5.74
C PHE A 346 -8.63 -13.20 4.91
N MET A 347 -9.30 -12.18 4.39
CA MET A 347 -10.46 -12.31 3.51
C MET A 347 -10.19 -11.63 2.17
N PRO A 348 -10.72 -12.18 1.06
CA PRO A 348 -10.67 -11.50 -0.24
C PRO A 348 -11.27 -10.09 -0.20
N LEU A 349 -10.65 -9.14 -0.91
CA LEU A 349 -11.08 -7.73 -0.92
C LEU A 349 -12.51 -7.53 -1.44
N ASP A 350 -12.94 -8.34 -2.41
CA ASP A 350 -14.29 -8.34 -3.00
C ASP A 350 -15.39 -8.66 -1.99
N ILE A 351 -15.10 -9.51 -1.00
CA ILE A 351 -16.04 -9.83 0.09
C ILE A 351 -16.18 -8.64 1.06
N LEU A 352 -15.09 -7.90 1.29
CA LEU A 352 -15.10 -6.72 2.15
C LEU A 352 -15.80 -5.52 1.49
N GLN A 353 -15.71 -5.39 0.17
CA GLN A 353 -16.39 -4.34 -0.59
C GLN A 353 -17.89 -4.61 -0.78
N SER A 354 -18.30 -5.88 -0.81
CA SER A 354 -19.73 -6.25 -0.94
C SER A 354 -20.49 -6.18 0.40
N SER A 355 -19.81 -6.39 1.52
CA SER A 355 -20.39 -6.29 2.86
C SER A 355 -20.67 -4.84 3.31
N SER A 356 -20.01 -3.84 2.71
CA SER A 356 -20.30 -2.41 2.91
C SER A 356 -21.51 -1.91 2.11
N GLY A 357 -22.13 -2.75 1.26
CA GLY A 357 -23.27 -2.37 0.39
C GLY A 357 -24.67 -2.54 1.02
N SER A 358 -24.81 -2.94 2.28
CA SER A 358 -26.11 -3.27 2.89
C SER A 358 -26.46 -2.56 4.20
N SER A 359 -25.90 -1.37 4.45
CA SER A 359 -26.51 -0.49 5.45
C SER A 359 -26.43 0.97 5.03
N LEU A 360 -27.59 1.61 4.98
CA LEU A 360 -27.75 3.06 4.91
C LEU A 360 -27.19 3.80 6.15
N ASP A 361 -26.46 3.09 7.03
CA ASP A 361 -25.84 3.60 8.26
C ASP A 361 -24.34 3.23 8.39
N ALA A 362 -23.70 2.71 7.33
CA ALA A 362 -22.26 2.57 7.30
C ALA A 362 -21.62 3.95 7.05
N LYS A 363 -21.67 4.83 8.07
CA LYS A 363 -20.57 5.78 8.27
C LYS A 363 -19.28 4.95 8.15
N PRO A 364 -18.30 5.35 7.33
CA PRO A 364 -16.97 4.76 7.45
C PRO A 364 -16.65 4.88 8.94
N SER A 365 -16.41 3.76 9.63
CA SER A 365 -15.99 3.85 11.02
C SER A 365 -14.73 4.71 10.99
N ALA A 366 -14.90 5.96 11.41
CA ALA A 366 -13.92 7.03 11.35
C ALA A 366 -12.87 6.78 12.43
N ASN A 367 -12.21 5.64 12.35
CA ASN A 367 -11.04 5.30 13.12
C ASN A 367 -9.94 5.05 12.10
N TYR A 368 -9.53 6.12 11.43
CA TYR A 368 -8.22 6.19 10.81
C TYR A 368 -7.20 5.89 11.91
N VAL A 369 -6.40 4.83 11.73
CA VAL A 369 -5.42 4.37 12.72
C VAL A 369 -4.00 4.72 12.28
N MET A 370 -3.75 4.83 10.96
CA MET A 370 -2.41 5.00 10.42
C MET A 370 -2.36 6.03 9.30
N SER A 371 -1.34 6.89 9.36
CA SER A 371 -0.95 7.76 8.25
C SER A 371 -0.27 7.02 7.11
N ASP A 372 -0.20 7.67 5.95
CA ASP A 372 0.55 7.16 4.82
C ASP A 372 2.03 7.02 5.19
N GLY A 373 2.55 7.96 5.98
CA GLY A 373 3.89 7.88 6.56
C GLY A 373 4.07 6.67 7.45
N ASP A 374 3.09 6.39 8.31
CA ASP A 374 3.13 5.21 9.18
C ASP A 374 3.06 3.91 8.39
N VAL A 375 2.22 3.85 7.35
CA VAL A 375 2.09 2.68 6.46
C VAL A 375 3.41 2.42 5.74
N ILE A 376 4.04 3.47 5.20
CA ILE A 376 5.34 3.35 4.53
C ILE A 376 6.41 2.95 5.56
N ALA A 377 6.46 3.59 6.74
CA ALA A 377 7.43 3.30 7.79
C ALA A 377 7.27 1.89 8.36
N ALA A 378 6.05 1.35 8.44
CA ALA A 378 5.82 -0.04 8.82
C ALA A 378 6.40 -1.02 7.79
N LYS A 379 6.37 -0.68 6.50
CA LYS A 379 6.92 -1.49 5.41
C LYS A 379 8.43 -1.38 5.27
N ILE A 380 8.98 -0.16 5.28
CA ILE A 380 10.41 0.09 5.04
C ILE A 380 11.23 0.19 6.33
N GLY A 381 10.55 0.30 7.48
CA GLY A 381 11.11 0.33 8.83
C GLY A 381 11.30 1.72 9.43
N TYR A 382 11.73 2.70 8.62
CA TYR A 382 11.96 4.07 9.08
C TYR A 382 11.84 5.08 7.92
N ILE A 383 11.27 6.25 8.20
CA ILE A 383 11.27 7.43 7.32
C ILE A 383 11.87 8.60 8.10
N ASN A 384 12.65 9.43 7.43
CA ASN A 384 13.22 10.62 8.06
C ASN A 384 12.12 11.65 8.38
N SER A 385 11.92 11.97 9.66
CA SER A 385 10.81 12.77 10.18
C SER A 385 10.74 14.21 9.66
N THR A 386 11.80 14.72 9.03
CA THR A 386 11.80 16.04 8.38
C THR A 386 11.06 16.04 7.04
N LEU A 387 10.77 14.87 6.49
CA LEU A 387 9.93 14.67 5.32
C LEU A 387 8.53 14.31 5.83
N THR A 388 7.87 15.24 6.53
CA THR A 388 6.41 15.18 6.64
C THR A 388 5.89 15.13 5.22
N LEU A 389 5.35 13.97 4.84
CA LEU A 389 4.54 13.84 3.65
C LEU A 389 3.54 14.97 3.70
N ASN A 390 3.29 15.65 2.58
CA ASN A 390 2.29 16.71 2.54
C ASN A 390 0.94 16.08 2.89
N ASP A 391 0.60 16.09 4.18
CA ASP A 391 -0.71 15.78 4.75
C ASP A 391 -1.67 16.92 4.38
N ASN A 392 -1.81 17.15 3.07
CA ASN A 392 -2.78 18.09 2.52
C ASN A 392 -4.19 17.48 2.46
N ASP A 393 -4.38 16.28 3.01
CA ASP A 393 -5.70 15.73 3.30
C ASP A 393 -6.21 16.31 4.63
N VAL A 394 -6.78 17.51 4.53
CA VAL A 394 -7.87 18.02 5.39
C VAL A 394 -7.65 17.87 6.90
N LEU A 395 -7.13 18.94 7.51
CA LEU A 395 -7.30 19.31 8.92
C LEU A 395 -6.76 18.29 9.95
N ASP A 396 -5.51 18.53 10.32
CA ASP A 396 -4.78 18.07 11.51
C ASP A 396 -5.40 18.53 12.86
N GLN A 397 -6.72 18.43 13.01
CA GLN A 397 -7.45 18.69 14.26
C GLN A 397 -8.45 17.57 14.58
N ASP A 398 -8.22 16.34 14.11
CA ASP A 398 -9.10 15.26 14.49
C ASP A 398 -8.78 14.78 15.92
N VAL A 399 -9.59 15.24 16.88
CA VAL A 399 -9.57 14.81 18.29
C VAL A 399 -9.59 13.28 18.39
N VAL A 400 -10.17 12.59 17.39
CA VAL A 400 -10.19 11.14 17.29
C VAL A 400 -8.81 10.54 17.02
N PHE A 401 -7.95 11.19 16.22
CA PHE A 401 -6.57 10.76 16.00
C PHE A 401 -5.74 10.89 17.27
N ALA A 402 -5.80 12.05 17.93
CA ALA A 402 -5.11 12.27 19.20
C ALA A 402 -5.59 11.28 20.26
N PHE A 403 -6.89 11.00 20.32
CA PHE A 403 -7.48 10.02 21.22
C PHE A 403 -7.03 8.59 20.92
N ASN A 404 -7.07 8.17 19.65
CA ASN A 404 -6.64 6.82 19.25
C ASN A 404 -5.13 6.63 19.49
N GLN A 405 -4.30 7.62 19.14
CA GLN A 405 -2.86 7.58 19.40
C GLN A 405 -2.58 7.53 20.91
N GLN A 406 -3.31 8.31 21.71
CA GLN A 406 -3.19 8.31 23.16
C GLN A 406 -3.64 6.97 23.77
N SER A 407 -4.78 6.43 23.33
CA SER A 407 -5.28 5.11 23.74
C SER A 407 -4.28 4.01 23.40
N LEU A 408 -3.66 4.04 22.23
CA LEU A 408 -2.63 3.07 21.83
C LEU A 408 -1.35 3.21 22.68
N LYS A 409 -0.93 4.45 22.99
CA LYS A 409 0.19 4.72 23.91
C LYS A 409 -0.10 4.22 25.32
N ASP A 410 -1.32 4.41 25.80
CA ASP A 410 -1.74 4.00 27.14
C ASP A 410 -1.89 2.47 27.24
N GLN A 411 -2.37 1.79 26.19
CA GLN A 411 -2.31 0.32 26.09
C GLN A 411 -0.87 -0.21 26.09
N GLY A 412 0.04 0.48 25.38
CA GLY A 412 1.47 0.16 25.40
C GLY A 412 2.06 0.27 26.81
N LYS A 413 1.82 1.40 27.50
CA LYS A 413 2.24 1.62 28.89
C LYS A 413 1.62 0.60 29.84
N LEU A 414 0.34 0.27 29.67
CA LEU A 414 -0.33 -0.73 30.50
C LEU A 414 0.30 -2.11 30.31
N ARG A 415 0.66 -2.48 29.08
CA ARG A 415 1.36 -3.73 28.82
C ARG A 415 2.76 -3.75 29.42
N ASP A 416 3.50 -2.65 29.29
CA ASP A 416 4.82 -2.49 29.90
C ASP A 416 4.74 -2.51 31.45
N PHE A 417 3.67 -1.95 32.00
CA PHE A 417 3.34 -2.00 33.43
C PHE A 417 2.99 -3.43 33.89
N CYS A 418 2.15 -4.16 33.15
CA CYS A 418 1.82 -5.55 33.46
C CYS A 418 3.05 -6.47 33.35
N ASN A 419 3.90 -6.26 32.34
CA ASN A 419 5.14 -7.01 32.17
C ASN A 419 6.16 -6.71 33.28
N SER A 420 6.21 -5.47 33.79
CA SER A 420 7.09 -5.12 34.92
C SER A 420 6.59 -5.65 36.27
N ARG A 421 5.27 -5.81 36.46
CA ARG A 421 4.69 -6.42 37.67
C ARG A 421 4.68 -7.95 37.68
N TYR A 422 4.62 -8.63 36.54
CA TYR A 422 4.66 -10.11 36.53
C TYR A 422 5.99 -10.66 37.09
N ASN A 423 7.04 -9.83 37.12
CA ASN A 423 8.34 -10.15 37.72
C ASN A 423 8.48 -9.70 39.19
N ALA A 424 7.46 -9.08 39.79
CA ALA A 424 7.47 -8.65 41.18
C ALA A 424 6.36 -9.35 41.97
N THR A 425 6.80 -10.25 42.84
CA THR A 425 6.06 -11.10 43.78
C THR A 425 4.86 -10.45 44.51
N GLU A 426 3.83 -11.29 44.71
CA GLU A 426 2.86 -11.33 45.82
C GLU A 426 2.69 -10.05 46.66
N ASN A 427 1.57 -9.36 46.49
CA ASN A 427 0.74 -8.85 47.61
C ASN A 427 -0.60 -8.32 47.09
N GLU A 428 -1.69 -8.87 47.62
CA GLU A 428 -3.06 -8.76 47.13
C GLU A 428 -3.84 -7.53 47.67
N SER A 429 -3.14 -6.46 48.08
CA SER A 429 -3.78 -5.32 48.78
C SER A 429 -3.87 -4.00 48.02
N ASP A 430 -3.19 -3.81 46.88
CA ASP A 430 -3.08 -2.49 46.23
C ASP A 430 -4.14 -2.24 45.13
N ASN A 431 -5.15 -3.10 45.02
CA ASN A 431 -6.13 -3.04 43.93
C ASN A 431 -7.26 -2.01 44.12
N TYR A 432 -7.49 -1.50 45.33
CA TYR A 432 -8.62 -0.59 45.58
C TYR A 432 -8.35 0.87 45.17
N GLU A 433 -7.10 1.33 45.25
CA GLU A 433 -6.76 2.72 44.95
C GLU A 433 -6.81 2.99 43.43
N VAL A 434 -6.28 2.07 42.62
CA VAL A 434 -6.31 2.17 41.16
C VAL A 434 -7.73 2.01 40.60
N LEU A 435 -8.52 1.08 41.14
CA LEU A 435 -9.93 0.95 40.76
C LEU A 435 -10.74 2.20 41.13
N SER A 436 -10.48 2.81 42.29
CA SER A 436 -11.16 4.07 42.67
C SER A 436 -10.77 5.24 41.76
N GLN A 437 -9.51 5.32 41.31
CA GLN A 437 -9.07 6.35 40.37
C GLN A 437 -9.65 6.14 38.97
N VAL A 438 -9.86 4.89 38.55
CA VAL A 438 -10.52 4.56 37.28
C VAL A 438 -12.01 4.92 37.33
N GLU A 439 -12.69 4.64 38.45
CA GLU A 439 -14.09 5.02 38.66
C GLU A 439 -14.28 6.55 38.77
N GLU A 440 -13.42 7.24 39.51
CA GLU A 440 -13.47 8.71 39.64
C GLU A 440 -13.25 9.40 38.29
N ASN A 441 -12.33 8.88 37.46
CA ASN A 441 -12.12 9.39 36.10
C ASN A 441 -13.29 9.08 35.17
N SER A 442 -13.96 7.94 35.33
CA SER A 442 -15.17 7.60 34.58
C SER A 442 -16.33 8.56 34.89
N GLU A 443 -16.51 8.93 36.16
CA GLU A 443 -17.52 9.91 36.56
C GLU A 443 -17.22 11.33 36.03
N ARG A 444 -15.94 11.75 36.06
CA ARG A 444 -15.52 13.04 35.47
C ARG A 444 -15.79 13.11 33.96
N ILE A 445 -15.56 12.01 33.25
CA ILE A 445 -15.84 11.91 31.80
C ILE A 445 -17.34 12.03 31.53
N LYS A 446 -18.18 11.41 32.38
CA LYS A 446 -19.64 11.50 32.26
C LYS A 446 -20.15 12.92 32.49
N LEU A 447 -19.60 13.62 33.49
CA LEU A 447 -19.87 15.03 33.78
C LEU A 447 -19.47 15.95 32.61
N LEU A 448 -18.29 15.74 32.01
CA LEU A 448 -17.84 16.53 30.85
C LEU A 448 -18.75 16.36 29.63
N LYS A 449 -19.25 15.14 29.41
CA LYS A 449 -20.19 14.84 28.32
C LYS A 449 -21.54 15.53 28.54
N ASP A 450 -22.03 15.53 29.78
CA ASP A 450 -23.28 16.21 30.14
C ASP A 450 -23.15 17.74 30.06
N VAL A 451 -21.99 18.30 30.38
CA VAL A 451 -21.68 19.73 30.19
C VAL A 451 -21.64 20.09 28.71
N LEU A 452 -21.03 19.25 27.86
CA LEU A 452 -20.97 19.46 26.41
C LEU A 452 -22.37 19.40 25.77
N ASP A 453 -23.20 18.44 26.17
CA ASP A 453 -24.58 18.30 25.68
C ASP A 453 -25.47 19.46 26.15
N ASN A 454 -25.21 20.01 27.35
CA ASN A 454 -25.90 21.21 27.84
C ASN A 454 -25.43 22.50 27.16
N LEU A 455 -24.14 22.61 26.81
CA LEU A 455 -23.60 23.74 26.03
C LEU A 455 -24.20 23.78 24.61
N ILE A 456 -24.43 22.61 24.00
CA ILE A 456 -25.10 22.49 22.70
C ILE A 456 -26.59 22.87 22.78
N LYS A 457 -27.22 22.69 23.95
CA LYS A 457 -28.66 22.91 24.15
C LYS A 457 -29.02 24.36 24.51
N TYR A 458 -28.07 25.16 25.00
CA TYR A 458 -28.33 26.49 25.57
C TYR A 458 -27.75 27.69 24.81
N ASP A 459 -27.22 27.53 23.59
CA ASP A 459 -26.76 28.69 22.81
C ASP A 459 -27.94 29.40 22.08
N PRO A 460 -28.36 30.62 22.49
CA PRO A 460 -29.60 31.26 22.03
C PRO A 460 -29.47 32.04 20.72
N ASP A 461 -28.28 32.24 20.15
CA ASP A 461 -28.11 33.11 18.97
C ASP A 461 -27.79 32.35 17.68
N LYS A 462 -28.78 31.58 17.23
CA LYS A 462 -28.78 30.91 15.92
C LYS A 462 -28.75 31.84 14.69
N LYS A 463 -28.71 33.16 14.85
CA LYS A 463 -28.67 34.12 13.72
C LYS A 463 -27.31 34.77 13.44
N ALA A 464 -26.44 34.96 14.43
CA ALA A 464 -25.17 35.66 14.20
C ALA A 464 -24.08 34.77 13.56
N ILE A 465 -24.08 33.46 13.86
CA ILE A 465 -23.09 32.52 13.34
C ILE A 465 -23.31 32.20 11.85
N HIS A 466 -24.58 32.16 11.40
CA HIS A 466 -24.92 31.91 10.00
C HIS A 466 -24.47 33.02 9.04
N GLU A 467 -24.39 34.27 9.51
CA GLU A 467 -23.95 35.40 8.69
C GLU A 467 -22.42 35.56 8.67
N THR A 468 -21.71 35.05 9.69
CA THR A 468 -20.24 35.18 9.79
C THR A 468 -19.50 34.01 9.09
N TYR A 469 -20.12 32.82 9.01
CA TYR A 469 -19.50 31.63 8.40
C TYR A 469 -20.44 30.89 7.42
N PRO A 470 -20.76 31.48 6.26
CA PRO A 470 -21.61 30.83 5.25
C PRO A 470 -20.98 29.56 4.64
N ALA A 471 -19.65 29.37 4.79
CA ALA A 471 -18.94 28.20 4.28
C ALA A 471 -19.26 26.88 5.03
N LEU A 472 -19.87 26.94 6.20
CA LEU A 472 -20.24 25.74 6.97
C LEU A 472 -21.61 25.17 6.60
N TYR A 473 -22.37 25.82 5.72
CA TYR A 473 -23.69 25.35 5.28
C TYR A 473 -23.94 25.68 3.80
N PRO A 474 -23.59 24.79 2.85
CA PRO A 474 -24.06 24.93 1.48
C PRO A 474 -25.58 24.72 1.43
N GLN A 475 -26.31 25.69 0.86
CA GLN A 475 -27.73 25.54 0.56
C GLN A 475 -27.93 24.43 -0.49
N LYS A 476 -29.05 23.71 -0.38
CA LYS A 476 -29.46 22.64 -1.29
C LYS A 476 -29.54 23.07 -2.76
#